data_AF-A0AB39PUH5-F1
#
_entry.id   AF-A0AB39PUH5-F1
#
_cell.length_a   1.000
_cell.length_b   1.000
_cell.length_c   1.000
_cell.angle_alpha   90.00
_cell.angle_beta   90.00
_cell.angle_gamma   90.00
#
_symmetry.space_group_name_H-M   'P 1'
#
loop_
_entity.id
_entity.type
_entity.pdbx_description
1 polymer ?
#
loop_
_entity_poly.entity_id
_entity_poly.type
_entity_poly.pdbx_seq_one_letter_code
_entity_poly.pdbx_strand_id
1 'polypeptide(L)'
;MGNDRRLRRLVVDERTTYLWSVRHQHGDGEGEGDVHRDVLHLTLDGVRTRIVFREGEGRAVSYGHAYVGCVATGPGKLLNLREPGVVRALVDEATARGLLPGAAELDGWELFDAVLSRAAAATPAAPPGSPPGP
;
A
#
# COMPACT_ATOMS: atom_id res chain seq x y z
N MET A 1 -21.19 3.96 -6.71
CA MET A 1 -20.35 2.88 -6.15
C MET A 1 -19.22 2.59 -7.13
N GLY A 2 -18.15 3.39 -7.07
CA GLY A 2 -17.20 3.53 -8.18
C GLY A 2 -16.05 2.53 -8.13
N ASN A 3 -16.11 1.49 -8.96
CA ASN A 3 -15.02 0.85 -9.71
C ASN A 3 -13.55 0.92 -9.18
N ASP A 4 -13.28 0.50 -7.94
CA ASP A 4 -11.91 0.35 -7.42
C ASP A 4 -11.16 -0.92 -7.92
N ARG A 5 -11.72 -1.62 -8.91
CA ARG A 5 -11.11 -2.82 -9.55
C ARG A 5 -10.16 -2.49 -10.70
N ARG A 6 -9.51 -1.32 -10.71
CA ARG A 6 -8.61 -0.99 -11.82
C ARG A 6 -7.30 -1.76 -11.68
N LEU A 7 -7.17 -2.85 -12.45
CA LEU A 7 -5.92 -3.57 -12.62
C LEU A 7 -4.91 -2.63 -13.30
N ARG A 8 -3.75 -2.46 -12.68
CA ARG A 8 -2.67 -1.57 -13.10
C ARG A 8 -1.41 -2.38 -13.33
N ARG A 9 -0.47 -1.79 -14.08
CA ARG A 9 0.86 -2.35 -14.33
C ARG A 9 1.88 -1.58 -13.51
N LEU A 10 2.85 -2.29 -12.93
CA LEU A 10 4.04 -1.72 -12.33
C LEU A 10 5.26 -2.36 -12.99
N VAL A 11 6.04 -1.57 -13.70
CA VAL A 11 7.31 -2.01 -14.30
C VAL A 11 8.41 -1.78 -13.27
N VAL A 12 9.10 -2.84 -12.88
CA VAL A 12 10.18 -2.80 -11.89
C VAL A 12 11.53 -2.60 -12.60
N ASP A 13 11.74 -3.40 -13.63
CA ASP A 13 12.88 -3.38 -14.55
C ASP A 13 12.46 -4.00 -15.90
N GLU A 14 13.42 -4.29 -16.78
CA GLU A 14 13.18 -4.84 -18.13
C GLU A 14 12.51 -6.22 -18.13
N ARG A 15 12.69 -7.02 -17.08
CA ARG A 15 12.20 -8.40 -16.98
C ARG A 15 11.03 -8.54 -16.03
N THR A 16 10.86 -7.62 -15.10
CA THR A 16 9.88 -7.74 -14.02
C THR A 16 8.76 -6.71 -14.17
N THR A 17 7.56 -7.19 -14.50
CA THR A 17 6.34 -6.39 -14.52
C THR A 17 5.27 -7.05 -13.66
N TYR A 18 4.82 -6.33 -12.62
CA TYR A 18 3.69 -6.75 -11.81
C TYR A 18 2.37 -6.22 -12.37
N LEU A 19 1.33 -7.04 -12.30
CA LEU A 19 -0.05 -6.56 -12.30
C LEU A 19 -0.50 -6.34 -10.87
N TRP A 20 -1.18 -5.22 -10.61
CA TRP A 20 -1.59 -4.91 -9.25
C TRP A 20 -2.95 -4.22 -9.16
N SER A 21 -3.61 -4.38 -8.02
CA SER A 21 -4.87 -3.71 -7.68
C SER A 21 -5.02 -3.64 -6.16
N VAL A 22 -5.77 -2.66 -5.69
CA VAL A 22 -6.09 -2.50 -4.26
C VAL A 22 -7.56 -2.83 -4.03
N ARG A 23 -7.86 -3.49 -2.92
CA ARG A 23 -9.23 -3.74 -2.51
C ARG A 23 -9.38 -3.52 -1.01
N HIS A 24 -10.34 -2.70 -0.65
CA HIS A 24 -10.89 -2.72 0.69
C HIS A 24 -11.82 -3.93 0.86
N GLN A 25 -11.74 -4.60 2.00
CA GLN A 25 -12.56 -5.76 2.35
C GLN A 25 -13.05 -5.61 3.79
N HIS A 26 -14.28 -6.03 4.02
CA HIS A 26 -14.88 -6.12 5.35
C HIS A 26 -14.71 -7.56 5.84
N GLY A 27 -14.62 -7.74 7.16
CA GLY A 27 -14.66 -9.07 7.74
C GLY A 27 -16.08 -9.65 7.59
N ASP A 28 -16.19 -10.94 7.29
CA ASP A 28 -17.48 -11.62 7.39
C ASP A 28 -17.80 -11.70 8.89
N GLY A 29 -18.75 -10.90 9.37
CA GLY A 29 -19.04 -10.64 10.78
C GLY A 29 -19.60 -11.82 11.59
N GLU A 30 -18.94 -12.98 11.57
CA GLU A 30 -19.16 -14.10 12.49
C GLU A 30 -18.04 -14.13 13.55
N GLY A 31 -17.94 -13.07 14.36
CA GLY A 31 -16.93 -12.90 15.41
C GLY A 31 -16.79 -11.46 15.87
N GLU A 32 -16.04 -11.24 16.97
CA GLU A 32 -15.84 -9.93 17.62
C GLU A 32 -15.25 -8.88 16.64
N GLY A 33 -16.13 -8.07 16.05
CA GLY A 33 -15.80 -6.87 15.27
C GLY A 33 -15.77 -7.05 13.74
N ASP A 34 -16.40 -6.13 13.01
CA ASP A 34 -16.21 -5.94 11.57
C ASP A 34 -14.79 -5.44 11.31
N VAL A 35 -13.82 -6.35 11.20
CA VAL A 35 -12.41 -5.98 11.00
C VAL A 35 -12.20 -5.61 9.55
N HIS A 36 -12.02 -4.33 9.30
CA HIS A 36 -11.69 -3.80 7.99
C HIS A 36 -10.27 -4.18 7.57
N ARG A 37 -10.05 -4.40 6.27
CA ARG A 37 -8.70 -4.60 5.72
C ARG A 37 -8.54 -4.03 4.33
N ASP A 38 -7.37 -3.46 4.06
CA ASP A 38 -6.95 -3.12 2.70
C ASP A 38 -5.97 -4.15 2.17
N VAL A 39 -6.19 -4.61 0.95
CA VAL A 39 -5.41 -5.66 0.31
C VAL A 39 -4.82 -5.15 -1.00
N LEU A 40 -3.50 -5.11 -1.07
CA LEU A 40 -2.76 -4.95 -2.31
C LEU A 40 -2.55 -6.34 -2.93
N HIS A 41 -3.16 -6.57 -4.07
CA HIS A 41 -2.92 -7.76 -4.88
C HIS A 41 -1.79 -7.50 -5.86
N LEU A 42 -0.81 -8.41 -5.87
CA LEU A 42 0.31 -8.42 -6.81
C LEU A 42 0.27 -9.74 -7.59
N THR A 43 0.49 -9.66 -8.89
CA THR A 43 0.68 -10.83 -9.75
C THR A 43 1.95 -10.64 -10.58
N LEU A 44 2.87 -11.60 -10.49
CA LEU A 44 4.07 -11.70 -11.33
C LEU A 44 4.06 -13.08 -11.99
N ASP A 45 4.16 -13.14 -13.31
CA ASP A 45 4.21 -14.40 -14.08
C ASP A 45 3.14 -15.43 -13.68
N GLY A 46 1.93 -14.94 -13.39
CA GLY A 46 0.78 -15.76 -12.97
C GLY A 46 0.77 -16.12 -11.48
N VAL A 47 1.86 -15.89 -10.75
CA VAL A 47 1.95 -16.10 -9.30
C VAL A 47 1.38 -14.89 -8.58
N ARG A 48 0.37 -15.12 -7.72
CA ARG A 48 -0.31 -14.07 -6.95
C ARG A 48 0.19 -14.02 -5.51
N THR A 49 0.52 -12.81 -5.06
CA THR A 49 0.80 -12.48 -3.65
C THR A 49 -0.18 -11.41 -3.18
N ARG A 50 -0.57 -11.47 -1.90
CA ARG A 50 -1.41 -10.46 -1.25
C ARG A 50 -0.63 -9.79 -0.13
N ILE A 51 -0.57 -8.46 -0.12
CA ILE A 51 -0.10 -7.69 1.03
C ILE A 51 -1.35 -7.15 1.72
N VAL A 52 -1.57 -7.54 2.97
CA VAL A 52 -2.81 -7.30 3.72
C VAL A 52 -2.52 -6.37 4.89
N PHE A 53 -3.23 -5.25 4.94
CA PHE A 53 -3.24 -4.34 6.07
C PHE A 53 -4.55 -4.55 6.82
N ARG A 54 -4.49 -5.12 8.02
CA ARG A 54 -5.65 -5.32 8.89
C ARG A 54 -5.82 -4.11 9.82
N GLU A 55 -7.04 -3.64 9.99
CA GLU A 55 -7.35 -2.67 11.03
C GLU A 55 -7.01 -3.24 12.41
N GLY A 56 -6.59 -2.37 13.32
CA GLY A 56 -6.29 -2.73 14.70
C GLY A 56 -5.86 -1.53 15.52
N GLU A 57 -5.45 -1.77 16.76
CA GLU A 57 -4.98 -0.71 17.66
C GLU A 57 -3.82 0.09 17.02
N GLY A 58 -4.02 1.41 16.89
CA GLY A 58 -3.05 2.30 16.25
C GLY A 58 -2.83 2.06 14.74
N ARG A 59 -3.67 1.26 14.09
CA ARG A 59 -3.57 0.87 12.67
C ARG A 59 -4.89 1.14 11.97
N ALA A 60 -4.93 2.24 11.22
CA ALA A 60 -6.10 2.62 10.43
C ALA A 60 -5.96 2.11 9.00
N VAL A 61 -7.05 1.60 8.45
CA VAL A 61 -7.22 1.28 7.03
C VAL A 61 -8.31 2.16 6.44
N SER A 62 -8.61 2.03 5.15
CA SER A 62 -9.65 2.84 4.51
C SER A 62 -10.99 2.65 5.21
N TYR A 63 -11.49 3.66 5.91
CA TYR A 63 -12.78 3.61 6.58
C TYR A 63 -13.56 4.91 6.35
N GLY A 64 -14.87 4.79 6.12
CA GLY A 64 -15.78 5.94 5.98
C GLY A 64 -15.41 6.89 4.84
N HIS A 65 -15.01 8.12 5.19
CA HIS A 65 -14.69 9.21 4.25
C HIS A 65 -13.21 9.23 3.81
N ALA A 66 -12.37 8.34 4.36
CA ALA A 66 -11.03 8.14 3.85
C ALA A 66 -11.09 7.52 2.44
N TYR A 67 -10.14 7.89 1.58
CA TYR A 67 -10.09 7.30 0.25
C TYR A 67 -9.59 5.84 0.30
N VAL A 68 -10.11 4.98 -0.57
CA VAL A 68 -9.73 3.56 -0.63
C VAL A 68 -8.24 3.39 -0.91
N GLY A 69 -7.61 2.45 -0.20
CA GLY A 69 -6.16 2.21 -0.22
C GLY A 69 -5.35 3.14 0.69
N CYS A 70 -5.98 3.86 1.63
CA CYS A 70 -5.26 4.62 2.66
C CYS A 70 -4.99 3.73 3.87
N VAL A 71 -3.73 3.58 4.27
CA VAL A 71 -3.34 2.89 5.51
C VAL A 71 -2.44 3.79 6.34
N ALA A 72 -2.66 3.85 7.65
CA ALA A 72 -1.98 4.80 8.52
C ALA A 72 -1.75 4.30 9.95
N THR A 73 -0.68 4.79 10.58
CA THR A 73 -0.38 4.54 12.00
C THR A 73 -0.49 5.81 12.87
N GLY A 74 -0.92 6.93 12.29
CA GLY A 74 -1.11 8.20 12.98
C GLY A 74 -0.97 9.42 12.06
N PRO A 75 -1.02 10.64 12.61
CA PRO A 75 -0.88 11.88 11.84
C PRO A 75 0.44 11.91 11.04
N GLY A 76 0.34 12.18 9.74
CA GLY A 76 1.51 12.23 8.84
C GLY A 76 2.17 10.87 8.54
N LYS A 77 1.69 9.77 9.14
CA LYS A 77 2.18 8.41 8.90
C LYS A 77 1.16 7.64 8.10
N LEU A 78 1.14 7.89 6.79
CA LEU A 78 0.17 7.29 5.88
C LEU A 78 0.85 6.78 4.60
N LEU A 79 0.32 5.70 4.05
CA LEU A 79 0.66 5.19 2.74
C LEU A 79 -0.61 5.12 1.88
N ASN A 80 -0.51 5.62 0.66
CA ASN A 80 -1.55 5.51 -0.35
C ASN A 80 -1.24 4.34 -1.28
N LEU A 81 -1.89 3.20 -1.08
CA LEU A 81 -1.69 1.97 -1.85
C LEU A 81 -2.10 2.11 -3.32
N ARG A 82 -2.74 3.23 -3.73
CA ARG A 82 -3.06 3.53 -5.12
C ARG A 82 -1.95 4.29 -5.84
N GLU A 83 -0.91 4.71 -5.13
CA GLU A 83 0.23 5.40 -5.73
C GLU A 83 1.26 4.38 -6.24
N PRO A 84 1.63 4.42 -7.54
CA PRO A 84 2.63 3.50 -8.08
C PRO A 84 3.97 3.55 -7.34
N GLY A 85 4.37 4.71 -6.81
CA GLY A 85 5.60 4.87 -6.01
C GLY A 85 5.56 4.11 -4.69
N VAL A 86 4.43 4.16 -3.97
CA VAL A 86 4.22 3.40 -2.74
C VAL A 86 4.20 1.90 -3.04
N VAL A 87 3.50 1.48 -4.09
CA VAL A 87 3.46 0.07 -4.53
C VAL A 87 4.86 -0.41 -4.92
N ARG A 88 5.65 0.42 -5.61
CA ARG A 88 7.04 0.12 -5.93
C ARG A 88 7.88 -0.10 -4.69
N ALA A 89 7.79 0.81 -3.71
CA ALA A 89 8.54 0.69 -2.48
C ALA A 89 8.15 -0.56 -1.66
N LEU A 90 6.87 -0.95 -1.64
CA LEU A 90 6.41 -2.20 -1.04
C LEU A 90 6.99 -3.43 -1.75
N VAL A 91 7.01 -3.43 -3.08
CA VAL A 91 7.61 -4.51 -3.89
C VAL A 91 9.11 -4.60 -3.65
N ASP A 92 9.82 -3.47 -3.63
CA ASP A 92 11.26 -3.42 -3.40
C ASP A 92 11.62 -3.94 -1.99
N GLU A 93 10.89 -3.51 -0.96
CA GLU A 93 11.11 -3.95 0.42
C GLU A 93 10.79 -5.45 0.58
N ALA A 94 9.65 -5.92 0.05
CA ALA A 94 9.30 -7.34 0.11
C ALA A 94 10.30 -8.23 -0.66
N THR A 95 10.77 -7.78 -1.82
CA THR A 95 11.81 -8.47 -2.60
C THR A 95 13.14 -8.50 -1.84
N ALA A 96 13.55 -7.38 -1.23
CA ALA A 96 14.77 -7.31 -0.43
C ALA A 96 14.75 -8.26 0.78
N ARG A 97 13.55 -8.54 1.33
CA ARG A 97 13.33 -9.53 2.39
C ARG A 97 13.14 -10.97 1.88
N GLY A 98 13.19 -11.21 0.57
CA GLY A 98 12.97 -12.53 -0.03
C GLY A 98 11.52 -13.02 0.04
N LEU A 99 10.55 -12.13 0.21
CA LEU A 99 9.12 -12.46 0.34
C LEU A 99 8.39 -12.54 -1.01
N LEU A 100 9.04 -12.13 -2.10
CA LEU A 100 8.49 -12.15 -3.45
C LEU A 100 9.46 -12.78 -4.46
N PRO A 101 8.93 -13.47 -5.49
CA PRO A 101 7.53 -13.92 -5.61
C PRO A 101 7.24 -15.16 -4.75
N GLY A 102 5.96 -15.42 -4.47
CA GLY A 102 5.52 -16.75 -3.99
C GLY A 102 4.92 -16.80 -2.58
N ALA A 103 5.03 -15.75 -1.78
CA ALA A 103 4.23 -15.66 -0.56
C ALA A 103 2.73 -15.56 -0.93
N ALA A 104 1.89 -16.38 -0.31
CA ALA A 104 0.45 -16.33 -0.55
C ALA A 104 -0.16 -15.04 0.04
N GLU A 105 0.30 -14.69 1.24
CA GLU A 105 -0.13 -13.52 2.00
C GLU A 105 1.03 -12.98 2.85
N LEU A 106 1.14 -11.66 2.92
CA LEU A 106 2.09 -10.92 3.74
C LEU A 106 1.33 -9.92 4.61
N ASP A 107 1.75 -9.73 5.85
CA ASP A 107 1.28 -8.61 6.67
C ASP A 107 1.95 -7.31 6.19
N GLY A 108 1.15 -6.39 5.67
CA GLY A 108 1.64 -5.11 5.15
C GLY A 108 2.22 -4.20 6.23
N TRP A 109 1.79 -4.37 7.49
CA TRP A 109 2.29 -3.57 8.60
C TRP A 109 3.77 -3.83 8.89
N GLU A 110 4.28 -5.03 8.61
CA GLU A 110 5.72 -5.35 8.76
C GLU A 110 6.61 -4.60 7.77
N LEU A 111 6.05 -4.14 6.64
CA LEU A 111 6.73 -3.37 5.61
C LEU A 111 6.53 -1.86 5.78
N PHE A 112 5.52 -1.45 6.55
CA PHE A 112 4.98 -0.09 6.56
C PHE A 112 6.03 0.97 6.90
N ASP A 113 6.75 0.83 8.01
CA ASP A 113 7.69 1.86 8.47
C ASP A 113 8.89 2.02 7.52
N ALA A 114 9.37 0.92 6.95
CA ALA A 114 10.45 0.95 5.96
C ALA A 114 10.02 1.70 4.69
N VAL A 115 8.80 1.46 4.22
CA VAL A 115 8.25 2.15 3.05
C VAL A 115 7.93 3.61 3.34
N LEU A 116 7.36 3.92 4.51
CA LEU A 116 7.07 5.29 4.93
C LEU A 116 8.35 6.14 4.98
N SER A 117 9.44 5.58 5.50
CA SER A 117 10.75 6.22 5.53
C SER A 117 11.26 6.56 4.12
N ARG A 118 11.13 5.63 3.17
CA ARG A 118 11.49 5.87 1.75
C ARG A 118 10.60 6.91 1.09
N ALA A 119 9.29 6.89 1.35
CA ALA A 119 8.35 7.86 0.80
C ALA A 119 8.63 9.29 1.30
N ALA A 120 8.94 9.44 2.60
CA ALA A 120 9.36 10.71 3.16
C ALA A 120 10.66 11.23 2.50
N ALA A 121 11.64 10.35 2.29
CA ALA A 121 12.90 10.71 1.64
C ALA A 121 12.76 11.06 0.14
N ALA A 122 11.76 10.52 -0.55
CA ALA A 122 11.48 10.79 -1.96
C ALA A 122 10.71 12.11 -2.20
N THR A 123 10.19 12.74 -1.13
CA THR A 123 9.58 14.07 -1.24
C THR A 123 10.69 15.08 -1.52
N PRO A 124 10.70 15.78 -2.67
CA PRO A 124 11.66 16.86 -2.88
C PRO A 124 11.40 17.89 -1.79
N ALA A 125 12.43 18.23 -1.00
CA ALA A 125 12.38 19.44 -0.18
C ALA A 125 11.95 20.59 -1.11
N ALA A 126 10.94 21.36 -0.70
CA ALA A 126 10.55 22.56 -1.42
C ALA A 126 11.82 23.36 -1.74
N PRO A 127 12.02 23.81 -3.00
CA PRO A 127 13.22 24.57 -3.32
C PRO A 127 13.32 25.77 -2.36
N PRO A 128 14.47 25.99 -1.69
CA PRO A 128 14.65 27.17 -0.86
C PRO A 128 14.57 28.40 -1.77
N GLY A 129 13.43 29.08 -1.77
CA GLY A 129 13.25 30.27 -2.60
C GLY A 129 11.84 30.62 -3.07
N SER A 130 10.76 30.04 -2.54
CA SER A 130 9.42 30.59 -2.81
C SER A 130 9.32 32.00 -2.20
N PRO A 131 9.14 33.07 -3.00
CA PRO A 131 8.94 34.40 -2.44
C PRO A 131 7.59 34.47 -1.73
N PRO A 132 7.44 35.34 -0.70
CA PRO A 132 6.13 35.62 -0.13
C PRO A 132 5.21 36.17 -1.23
N GLY A 133 4.01 35.61 -1.33
CA GLY A 133 2.96 36.10 -2.24
C GLY A 133 2.51 37.52 -1.88
N PRO A 134 1.80 38.19 -2.81
CA PRO A 134 1.54 39.64 -2.77
C PRO A 134 0.72 40.11 -1.56
#